data_AF-A0A953PB06-F1
#
_entry.id   AF-A0A953PB06-F1
#
_cell.length_a   1.000
_cell.length_b   1.000
_cell.length_c   1.000
_cell.angle_alpha   90.00
_cell.angle_beta   90.00
_cell.angle_gamma   90.00
#
_symmetry.space_group_name_H-M   'P 1'
#
loop_
_entity.id
_entity.type
_entity.pdbx_description
1 polymer ?
#
loop_
_entity_poly.entity_id
_entity_poly.type
_entity_poly.pdbx_seq_one_letter_code
_entity_poly.pdbx_strand_id
1 'polypeptide(L)'
;MKLKLSVSKRHVDRVSGTIDEVVFAVVDLDKAKSYPSNFVCLLPKNLERGIKPSNRFLGIYGNESNQIATKLLTNALRSESDLAVISEIEKRLKALAPKPDIENRCRLCGVSFQPKFGRHQQRICQKCRTKIQTAQ
;
A
#
# COMPACT_ATOMS: atom_id res chain seq x y z
N MET A 1 20.89 -8.21 7.92
CA MET A 1 20.10 -6.97 7.92
C MET A 1 19.07 -7.03 9.03
N LYS A 2 19.40 -6.41 10.17
CA LYS A 2 18.51 -6.23 11.30
C LYS A 2 17.74 -4.92 11.11
N LEU A 3 16.71 -4.99 10.28
CA LEU A 3 15.89 -3.82 9.92
C LEU A 3 14.87 -3.47 11.02
N LYS A 4 14.67 -2.18 11.25
CA LYS A 4 13.63 -1.63 12.14
C LYS A 4 12.98 -0.39 11.49
N LEU A 5 11.76 -0.06 11.90
CA LEU A 5 11.14 1.22 11.59
C LEU A 5 11.48 2.24 12.68
N SER A 6 11.99 3.39 12.25
CA SER A 6 12.03 4.61 13.04
C SER A 6 10.84 5.47 12.64
N VAL A 7 10.03 5.86 13.62
CA VAL A 7 8.84 6.68 13.41
C VAL A 7 9.18 8.14 13.65
N SER A 8 8.71 9.04 12.78
CA SER A 8 8.74 10.47 13.01
C SER A 8 7.40 11.09 12.62
N LYS A 9 6.99 12.12 13.37
CA LYS A 9 5.83 12.96 13.06
C LYS A 9 6.33 14.23 12.40
N ARG A 10 5.68 14.64 11.32
CA ARG A 10 6.00 15.86 10.58
C ARG A 10 4.75 16.73 10.55
N HIS A 11 4.90 18.02 10.84
CA HIS A 11 3.83 18.98 10.62
C HIS A 11 3.91 19.47 9.17
N VAL A 12 2.83 19.31 8.43
CA VAL A 12 2.74 19.75 7.03
C VAL A 12 1.65 20.80 6.92
N ASP A 13 2.06 22.00 6.56
CA ASP A 13 1.14 23.10 6.30
C ASP A 13 0.49 22.90 4.93
N ARG A 14 -0.85 22.90 4.90
CA ARG A 14 -1.63 22.91 3.67
C ARG A 14 -2.55 24.12 3.65
N VAL A 15 -3.06 24.44 2.46
CA VAL A 15 -4.04 25.54 2.26
C VAL A 15 -5.27 25.39 3.18
N SER A 16 -5.64 24.16 3.53
CA SER A 16 -6.77 23.84 4.40
C SER A 16 -6.41 23.72 5.91
N GLY A 17 -5.18 24.05 6.31
CA GLY A 17 -4.68 23.91 7.69
C GLY A 17 -3.47 22.99 7.83
N THR A 18 -3.01 22.81 9.06
CA THR A 18 -1.87 21.95 9.42
C THR A 18 -2.30 20.50 9.58
N ILE A 19 -1.52 19.56 9.02
CA ILE A 19 -1.77 18.12 9.14
C ILE A 19 -0.52 17.44 9.71
N ASP A 20 -0.72 16.62 10.72
CA ASP A 20 0.32 15.75 11.26
C ASP A 20 0.48 14.51 10.38
N GLU A 21 1.66 14.37 9.78
CA GLU A 21 2.01 13.24 8.94
C GLU A 21 2.99 12.31 9.66
N VAL A 22 2.58 11.04 9.81
CA VAL A 22 3.45 9.98 10.33
C VAL A 22 4.31 9.43 9.19
N VAL A 23 5.61 9.35 9.47
CA VAL A 23 6.63 8.90 8.55
C VAL A 23 7.43 7.77 9.16
N PHE A 24 7.68 6.76 8.32
CA PHE A 24 8.48 5.62 8.69
C PHE A 24 9.79 5.64 7.90
N ALA A 25 10.90 5.71 8.63
CA ALA A 25 12.23 5.49 8.11
C ALA A 25 12.64 4.04 8.38
N VAL A 26 13.17 3.38 7.35
CA VAL A 26 13.79 2.05 7.48
C VAL A 26 15.23 2.26 7.91
N VAL A 27 15.58 1.68 9.06
CA VAL A 27 16.93 1.71 9.61
C VAL A 27 17.50 0.30 9.67
N ASP A 28 18.81 0.17 9.46
CA ASP A 28 19.55 -1.09 9.57
C ASP A 28 20.51 -1.06 10.76
N LEU A 29 20.16 -1.81 11.80
CA LEU A 29 20.95 -1.88 13.02
C LEU A 29 22.29 -2.57 12.84
N ASP A 30 22.48 -3.33 11.74
CA ASP A 30 23.78 -3.94 11.41
C ASP A 30 24.76 -2.89 10.86
N LYS A 31 24.26 -1.82 10.23
CA LYS A 31 25.06 -0.74 9.66
C LYS A 31 25.58 0.23 10.72
N ALA A 32 24.71 0.61 11.65
CA ALA A 32 25.07 1.43 12.80
C ALA A 32 24.05 1.26 13.94
N LYS A 33 24.47 1.55 15.17
CA LYS A 33 23.60 1.38 16.35
C LYS A 33 22.49 2.44 16.44
N SER A 34 22.70 3.64 15.92
CA SER A 34 21.79 4.78 16.10
C SER A 34 21.47 5.54 14.81
N TYR A 35 20.30 6.17 14.80
CA TYR A 35 19.87 7.11 13.78
C TYR A 35 20.60 8.46 13.94
N PRO A 36 20.96 9.17 12.85
CA PRO A 36 20.66 8.91 11.45
C PRO A 36 21.65 7.98 10.72
N SER A 37 22.76 7.58 11.35
CA SER A 37 23.83 6.81 10.71
C SER A 37 23.37 5.43 10.19
N ASN A 38 22.33 4.86 10.81
CA ASN A 38 21.71 3.60 10.40
C ASN A 38 20.57 3.76 9.39
N PHE A 39 20.32 4.96 8.87
CA PHE A 39 19.28 5.21 7.88
C PHE A 39 19.56 4.51 6.55
N VAL A 40 18.52 3.87 6.00
CA VAL A 40 18.56 3.22 4.69
C VAL A 40 17.69 3.97 3.69
N CYS A 41 16.39 4.09 3.97
CA CYS A 41 15.42 4.75 3.10
C CYS A 41 14.11 5.04 3.84
N LEU A 42 13.21 5.80 3.22
CA LEU A 42 11.85 5.99 3.71
C LEU A 42 10.94 4.87 3.21
N LEU A 43 10.05 4.38 4.08
CA LEU A 43 9.01 3.46 3.68
C LEU A 43 7.89 4.24 2.94
N PRO A 44 7.60 3.95 1.67
CA PRO A 44 6.49 4.56 0.95
C PRO A 44 5.15 4.35 1.65
N LYS A 45 4.20 5.24 1.36
CA LYS A 45 2.79 5.05 1.73
C LYS A 45 2.13 3.94 0.91
N ASN A 46 2.41 3.91 -0.40
CA ASN A 46 1.84 2.97 -1.35
C ASN A 46 2.96 2.18 -2.04
N LEU A 47 2.87 0.85 -2.01
CA LEU A 47 3.73 -0.06 -2.78
C LEU A 47 2.99 -0.50 -4.06
N GLU A 48 2.60 0.45 -4.93
CA GLU A 48 1.99 0.10 -6.21
C GLU A 48 3.05 -0.36 -7.21
N ARG A 49 2.86 -1.55 -7.80
CA ARG A 49 3.66 -2.01 -8.93
C ARG A 49 3.14 -1.34 -10.21
N GLY A 50 4.02 -0.64 -10.94
CA GLY A 50 3.75 -0.24 -12.32
C GLY A 50 3.86 1.26 -12.61
N ILE A 51 3.93 2.12 -11.59
CA ILE A 51 4.27 3.54 -11.77
C ILE A 51 5.74 3.67 -11.34
N LYS A 52 6.58 4.30 -12.18
CA LYS A 52 8.04 4.47 -12.03
C LYS A 52 8.51 4.38 -10.56
N PRO A 53 9.56 3.58 -10.25
CA PRO A 53 10.07 3.44 -8.89
C PRO A 53 10.78 4.73 -8.48
N SER A 54 10.02 5.78 -8.15
CA SER A 54 10.56 6.99 -7.53
C SER A 54 10.98 6.74 -6.08
N ASN A 55 10.66 5.57 -5.52
CA ASN A 55 10.99 5.24 -4.15
C ASN A 55 12.22 4.31 -4.04
N ARG A 56 13.25 4.80 -3.33
CA ARG A 56 14.48 4.08 -2.99
C ARG A 56 14.23 2.73 -2.31
N PHE A 57 13.17 2.59 -1.53
CA PHE A 57 12.79 1.32 -0.89
C PHE A 57 12.52 0.21 -1.93
N LEU A 58 11.73 0.51 -2.97
CA LEU A 58 11.45 -0.43 -4.05
C LEU A 58 12.70 -0.77 -4.86
N GLY A 59 13.61 0.19 -5.04
CA GLY A 59 14.89 -0.05 -5.71
C GLY A 59 15.83 -0.97 -4.92
N ILE A 60 15.81 -0.91 -3.58
CA ILE A 60 16.66 -1.75 -2.71
C ILE A 60 16.09 -3.16 -2.59
N TYR A 61 14.78 -3.29 -2.33
CA TYR A 61 14.17 -4.56 -1.95
C TYR A 61 13.37 -5.25 -3.08
N GLY A 62 13.15 -4.57 -4.20
CA GLY A 62 12.56 -5.16 -5.41
C GLY A 62 11.28 -5.96 -5.15
N ASN A 63 11.31 -7.23 -5.51
CA ASN A 63 10.16 -8.16 -5.38
C ASN A 63 9.80 -8.48 -3.92
N GLU A 64 10.75 -8.39 -2.99
CA GLU A 64 10.57 -8.70 -1.56
C GLU A 64 10.00 -7.50 -0.78
N SER A 65 9.92 -6.32 -1.42
CA SER A 65 9.48 -5.07 -0.80
C SER A 65 8.17 -5.21 0.00
N ASN A 66 7.17 -5.92 -0.53
CA ASN A 66 5.90 -6.12 0.17
C ASN A 66 6.08 -6.98 1.43
N GLN A 67 6.83 -8.08 1.34
CA GLN A 67 7.05 -8.96 2.49
C GLN A 67 7.83 -8.24 3.59
N ILE A 68 8.88 -7.51 3.20
CA ILE A 68 9.71 -6.73 4.13
C ILE A 68 8.89 -5.61 4.77
N ALA A 69 8.10 -4.86 3.98
CA ALA A 69 7.24 -3.81 4.51
C ALA A 69 6.21 -4.34 5.50
N THR A 70 5.53 -5.44 5.18
CA THR A 70 4.59 -6.09 6.08
C THR A 70 5.27 -6.51 7.38
N LYS A 71 6.43 -7.18 7.31
CA LYS A 71 7.18 -7.60 8.50
C LYS A 71 7.60 -6.41 9.38
N LEU A 72 8.08 -5.33 8.76
CA LEU A 72 8.48 -4.11 9.45
C LEU A 72 7.31 -3.42 10.15
N LEU A 73 6.18 -3.28 9.46
CA LEU A 73 4.96 -2.67 10.00
C LEU A 73 4.36 -3.52 11.12
N THR A 74 4.26 -4.84 10.95
CA THR A 74 3.76 -5.76 11.99
C THR A 74 4.64 -5.75 13.23
N ASN A 75 5.96 -5.70 13.07
CA ASN A 75 6.87 -5.60 14.21
C ASN A 75 6.73 -4.27 14.94
N ALA A 76 6.61 -3.16 14.20
CA ALA A 76 6.38 -1.85 14.80
C ALA A 76 5.06 -1.80 15.57
N LEU A 77 3.99 -2.36 15.01
CA LEU A 77 2.65 -2.41 15.64
C LEU A 77 2.67 -3.06 17.03
N ARG A 78 3.51 -4.08 17.24
CA ARG A 78 3.61 -4.80 18.51
C ARG A 78 4.25 -3.97 19.63
N SER A 79 5.07 -2.99 19.28
CA SER A 79 5.86 -2.21 20.23
C SER A 79 5.42 -0.74 20.34
N GLU A 80 4.54 -0.29 19.45
CA GLU A 80 4.11 1.09 19.38
C GLU A 80 2.98 1.36 20.38
N SER A 81 3.03 2.53 21.03
CA SER A 81 2.01 2.98 21.99
C SER A 81 1.22 4.18 21.49
N ASP A 82 1.75 4.91 20.51
CA ASP A 82 1.11 6.11 19.98
C ASP A 82 -0.06 5.74 19.05
N LEU A 83 -1.28 6.09 19.45
CA LEU A 83 -2.51 5.76 18.71
C LEU A 83 -2.51 6.30 17.27
N ALA A 84 -1.93 7.48 17.04
CA ALA A 84 -1.88 8.05 15.69
C ALA A 84 -0.92 7.24 14.80
N VAL A 85 0.18 6.77 15.37
CA VAL A 85 1.14 5.91 14.67
C VAL A 85 0.55 4.52 14.42
N ILE A 86 -0.10 3.93 15.42
CA ILE A 86 -0.80 2.64 15.31
C ILE A 86 -1.82 2.69 14.16
N SER A 87 -2.67 3.72 14.13
CA SER A 87 -3.68 3.89 13.09
C SER A 87 -3.07 4.00 11.68
N GLU A 88 -1.97 4.73 11.53
CA GLU A 88 -1.26 4.82 10.25
C GLU A 88 -0.59 3.48 9.86
N ILE A 89 -0.01 2.74 10.82
CA ILE A 89 0.55 1.41 10.59
C ILE A 89 -0.53 0.46 10.07
N GLU A 90 -1.67 0.39 10.75
CA GLU A 90 -2.80 -0.45 10.35
C GLU A 90 -3.33 -0.10 8.96
N LYS A 91 -3.46 1.21 8.67
CA LYS A 91 -3.87 1.71 7.36
C LYS A 91 -2.91 1.24 6.27
N ARG A 92 -1.60 1.31 6.51
CA ARG A 92 -0.59 0.83 5.55
C ARG A 92 -0.64 -0.68 5.39
N LEU A 93 -0.78 -1.45 6.48
CA LEU A 93 -0.95 -2.91 6.40
C LEU A 93 -2.17 -3.30 5.56
N LYS A 94 -3.31 -2.61 5.72
CA LYS A 94 -4.50 -2.81 4.89
C LYS A 94 -4.26 -2.51 3.41
N ALA A 95 -3.47 -1.47 3.11
CA ALA A 95 -3.11 -1.13 1.74
C ALA A 95 -2.17 -2.14 1.07
N LEU A 96 -1.37 -2.87 1.87
CA LEU A 96 -0.48 -3.94 1.39
C LEU A 96 -1.19 -5.28 1.23
N ALA A 97 -2.33 -5.48 1.89
CA ALA A 97 -3.14 -6.67 1.73
C ALA A 97 -3.60 -6.80 0.26
N PRO A 98 -3.65 -8.03 -0.29
CA PRO A 98 -4.21 -8.23 -1.62
C PRO A 98 -5.63 -7.69 -1.64
N LYS A 99 -5.91 -6.81 -2.62
CA LYS A 99 -7.26 -6.30 -2.82
C LYS A 99 -8.15 -7.50 -3.17
N PRO A 100 -9.30 -7.68 -2.52
CA PRO A 100 -10.22 -8.74 -2.90
C PRO A 100 -10.61 -8.53 -4.36
N ASP A 101 -10.62 -9.62 -5.11
CA ASP A 101 -11.18 -9.60 -6.45
C ASP A 101 -12.65 -9.20 -6.34
N ILE A 102 -12.99 -8.04 -6.89
CA ILE A 102 -14.37 -7.58 -6.90
C ILE A 102 -15.07 -8.42 -7.96
N GLU A 103 -15.78 -9.45 -7.52
CA GLU A 103 -16.62 -10.25 -8.40
C GLU A 103 -18.02 -9.64 -8.50
N ASN A 104 -18.44 -9.36 -9.73
CA ASN A 104 -19.81 -8.96 -10.02
C ASN A 104 -20.57 -10.11 -10.68
N ARG A 105 -21.87 -10.21 -10.38
CA ARG A 105 -22.76 -11.15 -11.06
C ARG A 105 -23.37 -10.49 -12.29
N CYS A 106 -23.25 -11.13 -13.45
CA CYS A 106 -23.82 -10.61 -14.68
C CYS A 106 -25.35 -10.67 -14.65
N ARG A 107 -26.03 -9.54 -14.92
CA ARG A 107 -27.49 -9.44 -14.97
C ARG A 107 -28.12 -10.29 -16.07
N LEU A 108 -27.41 -10.54 -17.17
CA LEU A 108 -27.94 -11.28 -18.32
C LEU A 108 -27.73 -12.80 -18.23
N CYS A 109 -26.51 -13.26 -17.97
CA CYS A 109 -26.23 -14.70 -17.91
C CYS A 109 -26.05 -15.26 -16.49
N GLY A 110 -26.10 -14.43 -15.45
CA GLY A 110 -25.95 -14.88 -14.06
C GLY A 110 -24.54 -15.30 -13.63
N VAL A 111 -23.56 -15.29 -14.55
CA VAL A 111 -22.17 -15.71 -14.30
C VAL A 111 -21.40 -14.64 -13.52
N SER A 112 -20.57 -15.06 -12.56
CA SER A 112 -19.61 -14.20 -11.86
C SER A 112 -18.46 -13.79 -12.77
N PHE A 113 -18.09 -12.52 -12.75
CA PHE A 113 -16.98 -12.00 -13.54
C PHE A 113 -16.28 -10.85 -12.83
N GLN A 114 -14.99 -10.68 -13.13
CA GLN A 114 -14.24 -9.52 -12.68
C GLN A 114 -14.49 -8.35 -13.63
N PRO A 115 -14.99 -7.19 -13.13
CA PRO A 115 -15.14 -6.00 -13.93
C PRO A 115 -13.76 -5.49 -14.34
N LYS A 116 -13.64 -4.96 -15.56
CA LYS A 116 -12.38 -4.34 -15.99
C LYS A 116 -12.11 -3.08 -15.14
N PHE A 117 -10.84 -2.88 -14.77
CA PHE A 117 -10.34 -1.81 -13.89
C PHE A 117 -11.10 -0.48 -14.05
N GLY A 118 -11.55 0.08 -12.92
CA GLY A 118 -12.23 1.39 -12.86
C GLY A 118 -13.75 1.36 -13.05
N ARG A 119 -14.35 0.19 -13.33
CA ARG A 119 -15.81 0.08 -13.49
C ARG A 119 -16.43 -0.98 -12.59
N HIS A 120 -16.26 -0.84 -11.28
CA HIS A 120 -16.92 -1.69 -10.27
C HIS A 120 -18.44 -1.75 -10.41
N GLN A 121 -19.03 -0.86 -11.20
CA GLN A 121 -20.46 -0.85 -11.55
C GLN A 121 -20.84 -1.68 -12.78
N GLN A 122 -19.91 -2.41 -13.43
CA GLN A 122 -20.27 -3.28 -14.56
C GLN A 122 -21.23 -4.37 -14.07
N ARG A 123 -22.47 -4.31 -14.55
CA ARG A 123 -23.52 -5.31 -14.28
C ARG A 123 -23.62 -6.38 -15.36
N ILE A 124 -22.85 -6.27 -16.44
CA ILE A 124 -22.92 -7.16 -17.60
C ILE A 124 -21.49 -7.63 -17.94
N CYS A 125 -21.30 -8.95 -18.07
CA CYS A 125 -20.01 -9.53 -18.42
C CYS A 125 -19.60 -9.17 -19.86
N GLN A 126 -18.29 -9.28 -20.15
CA GLN A 126 -17.76 -8.94 -21.47
C GLN A 126 -18.43 -9.74 -22.60
N LYS A 127 -18.71 -11.04 -22.38
CA LYS A 127 -19.37 -11.91 -23.36
C LYS A 127 -20.75 -11.38 -23.76
N CYS A 128 -21.58 -11.05 -22.77
CA CYS A 128 -22.91 -10.51 -23.01
C CYS A 128 -22.86 -9.10 -23.64
N ARG A 129 -21.88 -8.28 -23.25
CA ARG A 129 -21.68 -6.95 -23.83
C ARG A 129 -21.35 -7.02 -25.32
N THR A 130 -20.45 -7.92 -25.72
CA THR A 130 -20.08 -8.10 -27.14
C THR A 130 -21.27 -8.61 -27.97
N LYS A 131 -22.11 -9.50 -27.42
CA LYS A 131 -23.35 -9.94 -28.09
C LYS A 131 -24.33 -8.80 -28.35
N ILE A 132 -24.47 -7.86 -27.42
CA ILE A 132 -25.33 -6.68 -27.62
C ILE A 132 -24.77 -5.78 -28.71
N GLN A 133 -23.45 -5.56 -28.73
CA GLN A 133 -22.80 -4.66 -29.68
C GLN A 133 -22.75 -5.21 -31.12
N THR A 134 -22.87 -6.52 -31.31
CA THR A 134 -22.86 -7.17 -32.64
C THR A 134 -24.27 -7.41 -33.19
N ALA A 135 -25.31 -7.12 -32.40
CA ALA A 135 -26.71 -7.19 -32.80
C ALA A 135 -27.29 -5.83 -33.22
N GLN A 136 -26.45 -4.79 -33.29
CA GLN A 136 -26.73 -3.47 -33.85
C GLN A 136 -25.99 -3.32 -35.18
#